data_AF-A0A399EH14-F1
#
_entry.id   AF-A0A399EH14-F1
#
_cell.length_a   1.000
_cell.length_b   1.000
_cell.length_c   1.000
_cell.angle_alpha   90.00
_cell.angle_beta   90.00
_cell.angle_gamma   90.00
#
_symmetry.space_group_name_H-M   'P 1'
#
loop_
_entity.id
_entity.type
_entity.pdbx_description
1 polymer ?
#
loop_
_entity_poly.entity_id
_entity_poly.type
_entity_poly.pdbx_seq_one_letter_code
_entity_poly.pdbx_strand_id
1 'polypeptide(L)' 'MEIEAMITLRLEVPDDTDLDDLTLELDEEGRIQFTAAGEVVADGASITDYSLDDVEEVEDDDYDDEDEEDEDDEEQ' A
#
# COMPACT_ATOMS: atom_id res chain seq x y z
N MET A 1 4.34 -21.62 -0.02
CA MET A 1 4.69 -20.79 -1.18
C MET A 1 3.90 -19.53 -0.99
N GLU A 2 4.61 -18.42 -0.80
CA GLU A 2 4.08 -17.09 -0.53
C GLU A 2 4.43 -16.22 -1.73
N ILE A 3 3.54 -15.31 -2.11
CA ILE A 3 3.72 -14.41 -3.25
C ILE A 3 3.38 -13.02 -2.75
N GLU A 4 4.30 -12.09 -2.91
CA GLU A 4 4.07 -10.66 -2.75
C GLU A 4 3.80 -10.07 -4.13
N ALA A 5 2.75 -9.24 -4.24
CA ALA A 5 2.36 -8.61 -5.49
C ALA A 5 1.77 -7.24 -5.21
N MET A 6 2.09 -6.26 -6.04
CA MET A 6 1.42 -4.96 -6.04
C MET A 6 0.28 -5.00 -7.07
N ILE A 7 -0.94 -4.72 -6.62
CA ILE A 7 -2.13 -4.72 -7.47
C ILE A 7 -2.65 -3.30 -7.55
N THR A 8 -2.78 -2.79 -8.78
CA THR A 8 -3.51 -1.56 -9.05
C THR A 8 -4.89 -1.92 -9.59
N LEU A 9 -5.94 -1.38 -8.96
CA LEU A 9 -7.33 -1.62 -9.33
C LEU A 9 -7.96 -0.34 -9.89
N ARG A 10 -8.74 -0.47 -10.95
CA ARG A 10 -9.59 0.61 -11.47
C ARG A 10 -11.05 0.23 -11.34
N LEU A 11 -11.78 0.97 -10.52
CA LEU A 11 -13.21 0.75 -10.26
C LEU A 11 -14.01 2.04 -10.42
N GLU A 12 -15.31 1.88 -10.68
CA GLU A 12 -16.28 2.98 -10.66
C GLU A 12 -16.95 3.04 -9.29
N VAL A 13 -16.94 4.23 -8.68
CA VAL A 13 -17.61 4.53 -7.42
C VAL A 13 -18.61 5.68 -7.63
N PRO A 14 -19.65 5.80 -6.80
CA PRO A 14 -20.57 6.94 -6.84
C PRO A 14 -19.84 8.29 -6.75
N ASP A 15 -20.33 9.32 -7.46
CA ASP A 15 -19.70 10.65 -7.47
C ASP A 15 -19.69 11.35 -6.09
N ASP A 16 -20.58 10.93 -5.18
CA ASP A 16 -20.71 11.47 -3.81
C ASP A 16 -19.84 10.70 -2.79
N THR A 17 -19.06 9.71 -3.24
CA THR A 17 -18.18 8.92 -2.37
C THR A 17 -16.96 9.72 -1.97
N ASP A 18 -16.78 9.91 -0.66
CA ASP A 18 -15.57 10.49 -0.08
C ASP A 18 -14.42 9.46 -0.15
N LEU A 19 -13.39 9.77 -0.91
CA LEU A 19 -12.28 8.83 -1.18
C LEU A 19 -11.29 8.74 -0.03
N ASP A 20 -11.22 9.76 0.83
CA ASP A 20 -10.33 9.78 2.00
C ASP A 20 -10.71 8.71 3.04
N ASP A 21 -11.99 8.31 3.09
CA ASP A 21 -12.52 7.26 3.98
C ASP A 21 -12.65 5.89 3.27
N LEU A 22 -12.15 5.76 2.03
CA LEU A 22 -12.28 4.52 1.26
C LEU A 22 -11.39 3.42 1.84
N THR A 23 -12.01 2.31 2.21
CA THR A 23 -11.32 1.13 2.76
C THR A 23 -11.60 -0.09 1.89
N LEU A 24 -10.60 -0.96 1.75
CA LEU A 24 -10.73 -2.28 1.11
C LEU A 24 -10.85 -3.34 2.20
N GLU A 25 -11.90 -4.14 2.13
CA GLU A 25 -12.22 -5.18 3.10
C GLU A 25 -12.59 -6.50 2.40
N LEU A 26 -12.60 -7.60 3.16
CA LEU A 26 -13.12 -8.88 2.69
C LEU A 26 -14.44 -9.18 3.40
N ASP A 27 -15.45 -9.59 2.63
CA ASP A 27 -16.73 -10.04 3.19
C ASP A 27 -16.62 -11.43 3.85
N GLU A 28 -17.72 -11.90 4.46
CA GLU A 28 -17.79 -13.21 5.13
C GLU A 28 -17.51 -14.41 4.21
N GLU A 29 -17.66 -14.22 2.90
CA GLU A 29 -17.38 -15.20 1.86
C GLU A 29 -15.97 -15.00 1.24
N GLY A 30 -15.20 -14.03 1.74
CA GLY A 30 -13.84 -13.72 1.32
C GLY A 30 -13.74 -12.90 0.03
N ARG A 31 -14.81 -12.20 -0.37
CA ARG A 31 -14.79 -11.33 -1.56
C ARG A 31 -14.41 -9.90 -1.22
N ILE A 32 -13.76 -9.24 -2.17
CA ILE A 32 -13.35 -7.83 -2.05
C ILE A 32 -14.58 -6.92 -2.02
N GLN A 33 -14.62 -6.03 -1.03
CA GLN A 33 -15.56 -4.93 -0.92
C GLN A 33 -14.82 -3.61 -0.67
N PHE A 34 -15.37 -2.54 -1.23
CA PHE A 34 -14.90 -1.18 -1.00
C PHE A 34 -15.95 -0.46 -0.17
N THR A 35 -15.54 0.02 1.00
CA THR A 35 -16.42 0.70 1.96
C THR A 35 -15.99 2.14 2.14
N ALA A 36 -16.95 3.05 2.26
CA ALA A 36 -16.72 4.45 2.60
C ALA A 36 -17.75 4.87 3.64
N ALA A 37 -17.30 5.54 4.71
CA ALA A 37 -18.15 5.91 5.86
C ALA A 37 -18.99 4.74 6.45
N GLY A 38 -18.50 3.50 6.32
CA GLY A 38 -19.17 2.28 6.79
C GLY A 38 -20.26 1.71 5.87
N GLU A 39 -20.42 2.25 4.66
CA GLU A 39 -21.33 1.73 3.62
C GLU A 39 -20.52 1.13 2.46
N VAL A 40 -21.02 0.05 1.86
CA VAL A 40 -20.41 -0.56 0.68
C VAL A 40 -20.72 0.29 -0.55
N VAL A 41 -19.69 0.85 -1.17
CA VAL A 41 -19.80 1.73 -2.35
C VAL A 41 -19.45 1.02 -3.66
N ALA A 42 -18.64 -0.04 -3.58
CA ALA A 42 -18.31 -0.92 -4.71
C ALA A 42 -17.90 -2.31 -4.22
N ASP A 43 -17.91 -3.29 -5.12
CA ASP A 43 -17.43 -4.64 -4.85
C ASP A 43 -16.46 -5.11 -5.96
N GLY A 44 -15.88 -6.30 -5.80
CA GLY A 44 -14.95 -6.86 -6.78
C GLY A 44 -15.51 -6.96 -8.20
N ALA A 45 -16.83 -7.06 -8.39
CA ALA A 45 -17.46 -7.05 -9.72
C ALA A 45 -17.48 -5.65 -10.38
N SER A 46 -17.30 -4.57 -9.61
CA SER A 46 -17.19 -3.19 -10.11
C SER A 46 -15.79 -2.84 -10.63
N ILE A 47 -14.83 -3.77 -10.53
CA ILE A 47 -13.48 -3.59 -11.07
C ILE A 47 -13.56 -3.64 -12.59
N THR A 48 -13.26 -2.52 -13.23
CA THR A 48 -13.27 -2.37 -14.69
C THR A 48 -11.97 -2.79 -15.35
N ASP A 49 -10.85 -2.66 -14.61
CA ASP A 49 -9.52 -2.99 -15.08
C ASP A 49 -8.59 -3.25 -13.88
N TYR A 50 -7.54 -4.06 -14.07
CA TYR A 50 -6.54 -4.33 -13.05
C TYR A 50 -5.16 -4.51 -13.69
N SER A 51 -4.12 -4.09 -12.97
CA SER A 51 -2.72 -4.34 -13.33
C SER A 51 -1.99 -5.01 -12.18
N LEU A 52 -1.11 -5.94 -12.53
CA LEU A 52 -0.21 -6.65 -11.63
C LEU A 52 1.20 -6.19 -11.96
N ASP A 53 1.87 -5.62 -10.98
CA ASP A 53 3.29 -5.28 -11.06
C ASP A 53 4.07 -6.25 -10.17
N ASP A 54 5.19 -6.73 -10.67
CA ASP A 54 6.15 -7.45 -9.86
C ASP A 54 6.74 -6.45 -8.86
N VAL A 55 6.71 -6.80 -7.57
CA VAL A 55 7.45 -6.02 -6.58
C VAL A 55 8.94 -6.29 -6.84
N GLU A 56 9.67 -5.28 -7.34
CA GLU A 56 11.13 -5.35 -7.35
C GLU A 56 11.60 -5.62 -5.93
N GLU A 57 12.37 -6.71 -5.74
CA GLU A 57 13.08 -6.96 -4.50
C GLU A 57 13.94 -5.70 -4.24
N VAL A 58 13.60 -4.92 -3.22
CA VAL A 58 14.47 -3.87 -2.73
C VAL A 58 15.77 -4.55 -2.29
N GLU A 59 16.80 -4.50 -3.14
CA GLU A 59 18.16 -4.84 -2.72
C GLU A 59 18.44 -3.93 -1.50
N ASP A 60 18.78 -4.54 -0.36
CA ASP A 60 19.26 -3.86 0.85
C ASP A 60 20.32 -2.84 0.42
N ASP A 61 19.95 -1.56 0.34
CA ASP A 61 20.92 -0.47 0.18
C ASP A 61 21.66 -0.45 1.53
N ASP A 62 22.85 -1.06 1.55
CA ASP A 62 23.83 -0.97 2.63
C ASP A 62 23.94 0.51 3.03
N TYR A 63 23.20 0.91 4.07
CA TYR A 63 23.41 2.17 4.78
C TYR A 63 24.79 2.06 5.44
N ASP A 64 25.83 2.41 4.69
CA ASP A 64 27.16 2.74 5.18
C ASP A 64 27.02 4.10 5.91
N ASP A 65 26.47 4.03 7.12
CA ASP A 65 26.47 5.12 8.09
C ASP A 65 27.92 5.29 8.55
N GLU A 66 28.69 6.04 7.75
CA GLU A 66 30.03 6.50 8.11
C GLU A 66 29.91 7.41 9.34
N ASP A 67 29.93 6.81 10.54
CA ASP A 67 30.08 7.46 11.84
C ASP A 67 31.42 8.25 11.84
N GLU A 68 31.37 9.48 11.33
CA GLU A 68 32.39 10.51 11.51
C GLU A 68 32.37 10.95 12.98
N GLU A 69 33.04 10.20 13.86
CA GLU A 69 33.35 10.67 15.23
C GLU A 69 34.46 11.74 15.17
N ASP A 70 34.00 12.97 14.97
CA ASP A 70 34.71 14.23 15.16
C ASP A 70 34.61 14.64 16.64
N GLU A 71 35.57 14.27 17.51
CA GLU A 71 35.78 14.96 18.80
C GLU A 71 37.27 15.19 19.09
N ASP A 72 37.65 16.43 18.77
CA ASP A 72 38.86 17.19 19.11
C ASP A 72 38.99 17.44 20.64
N ASP A 73 40.21 17.75 21.11
CA ASP A 73 40.56 18.35 22.42
C ASP A 73 40.43 17.42 23.67
N GLU A 74 41.40 17.27 24.58
CA GLU A 74 42.20 18.31 25.25
C GLU A 74 43.60 17.80 25.66
N GLU A 75 44.60 18.62 25.37
CA GLU A 75 45.96 18.53 25.91
C GLU A 75 46.01 18.95 27.40
N GLN A 76 46.60 18.11 28.27
CA GLN A 76 47.52 18.38 29.42
C GLN A 76 47.30 17.53 30.67
#